data_AF-A0A1G1F3P7-F1
#
_entry.id   AF-A0A1G1F3P7-F1
#
_cell.length_a   1.000
_cell.length_b   1.000
_cell.length_c   1.000
_cell.angle_alpha   90.00
_cell.angle_beta   90.00
_cell.angle_gamma   90.00
#
_symmetry.space_group_name_H-M   'P 1'
#
loop_
_entity.id
_entity.type
_entity.pdbx_description
1 polymer ?
#
loop_
_entity_poly.entity_id
_entity_poly.type
_entity_poly.pdbx_seq_one_letter_code
_entity_poly.pdbx_strand_id
1 'polypeptide(L)'
;MKKLSLEMFVGIFMVLGIACLGWISIKLGKKEILGANYYTIYADFQSIAGLRENAEVEIAGVNVGSTGKITLHKNMARVELRINNNIKLSDDTIISIKTRGLIGDKVIDLS
;
A
#
# COMPACT_ATOMS: atom_id res chain seq x y z
N MET A 1 21.06 50.51 12.13
CA MET A 1 20.36 49.54 13.00
C MET A 1 19.29 48.82 12.19
N LYS A 2 19.53 47.59 11.69
CA LYS A 2 18.53 46.76 10.95
C LYS A 2 18.97 45.29 10.71
N LYS A 3 19.77 44.70 11.62
CA LYS A 3 20.20 43.28 11.49
C LYS A 3 19.17 42.27 12.03
N LEU A 4 18.43 42.65 13.08
CA LEU A 4 17.38 41.83 13.69
C LEU A 4 16.28 41.37 12.73
N SER A 5 15.97 42.13 11.67
CA SER A 5 14.90 41.75 10.73
C SER A 5 15.28 40.58 9.83
N LEU A 6 16.56 40.42 9.50
CA LEU A 6 17.01 39.35 8.60
C LEU A 6 17.14 38.03 9.36
N GLU A 7 17.66 38.06 10.58
CA GLU A 7 17.75 36.90 11.47
C GLU A 7 16.35 36.34 11.81
N MET A 8 15.38 37.22 12.11
CA MET A 8 13.98 36.83 12.32
C MET A 8 13.34 36.20 11.08
N PHE A 9 13.65 36.72 9.88
CA PHE A 9 13.12 36.21 8.62
C PHE A 9 13.71 34.83 8.26
N VAL A 10 15.00 34.62 8.53
CA VAL A 10 15.63 33.29 8.36
C VAL A 10 15.01 32.29 9.35
N GLY A 11 14.77 32.72 10.60
CA GLY A 11 14.11 31.89 11.61
C GLY A 11 12.71 31.44 11.19
N ILE A 12 11.86 32.37 10.74
CA ILE A 12 10.50 32.02 10.30
C ILE A 12 10.52 31.13 9.05
N PHE A 13 11.45 31.37 8.12
CA PHE A 13 11.62 30.55 6.93
C PHE A 13 12.02 29.11 7.29
N MET A 14 12.94 28.94 8.23
CA MET A 14 13.37 27.63 8.71
C MET A 14 12.23 26.86 9.39
N VAL A 15 11.45 27.53 10.25
CA VAL A 15 10.30 26.91 10.91
C VAL A 15 9.23 26.48 9.89
N LEU A 16 8.92 27.35 8.92
CA LEU A 16 8.00 27.01 7.82
C LEU A 16 8.52 25.83 6.99
N GLY A 17 9.83 25.79 6.71
CA GLY A 17 10.47 24.68 6.00
C GLY A 17 10.30 23.36 6.75
N ILE A 18 10.58 23.33 8.06
CA ILE A 18 10.42 22.14 8.90
C ILE A 18 8.93 21.73 8.96
N ALA A 19 8.02 22.68 9.11
CA ALA A 19 6.58 22.40 9.12
C ALA A 19 6.12 21.77 7.79
N CYS A 20 6.62 22.26 6.65
CA CYS A 20 6.31 21.74 5.33
C CYS A 20 6.85 20.32 5.14
N LEU A 21 8.09 20.06 5.57
CA LEU A 21 8.68 18.71 5.54
C LEU A 21 7.92 17.73 6.44
N GLY A 22 7.54 18.16 7.66
CA GLY A 22 6.72 17.37 8.57
C GLY A 22 5.36 17.04 7.95
N TRP A 23 4.72 18.01 7.31
CA TRP A 23 3.45 17.81 6.61
C TRP A 23 3.56 16.79 5.47
N ILE A 24 4.60 16.89 4.64
CA ILE A 24 4.83 15.95 3.53
C ILE A 24 5.09 14.53 4.08
N SER A 25 5.92 14.41 5.11
CA SER A 25 6.24 13.13 5.76
C SER A 25 4.98 12.42 6.26
N ILE A 26 4.09 13.16 6.94
CA ILE A 26 2.81 12.63 7.41
C ILE A 26 1.89 12.25 6.25
N LYS A 27 1.80 13.08 5.20
CA LYS A 27 0.92 12.82 4.05
C LYS A 27 1.37 11.59 3.25
N LEU A 28 2.67 11.36 3.11
CA LEU A 28 3.21 10.16 2.46
C LEU A 28 2.97 8.91 3.32
N GLY A 29 3.13 8.99 4.64
CA GLY A 29 2.89 7.86 5.54
C GLY A 29 1.41 7.49 5.72
N LYS A 30 0.49 8.46 5.56
CA LYS A 30 -0.96 8.24 5.83
C LYS A 30 -1.76 7.58 4.71
N LYS A 31 -1.18 7.31 3.53
CA LYS A 31 -1.93 6.65 2.43
C LYS A 31 -2.48 5.26 2.82
N GLU A 32 -1.92 4.61 3.83
CA GLU A 32 -2.43 3.33 4.35
C GLU A 32 -3.51 3.48 5.45
N ILE A 33 -3.72 4.67 6.02
CA ILE A 33 -4.49 4.86 7.28
C ILE A 33 -5.88 5.50 7.04
N LEU A 34 -6.12 6.09 5.86
CA LEU A 34 -7.37 6.78 5.54
C LEU A 34 -8.47 5.81 5.06
N GLY A 35 -9.02 5.04 6.00
CA GLY A 35 -10.46 4.82 6.13
C GLY A 35 -11.23 4.18 4.97
N ALA A 36 -10.61 3.42 4.08
CA ALA A 36 -11.37 2.52 3.22
C ALA A 36 -11.74 1.27 4.04
N ASN A 37 -13.03 0.98 4.11
CA ASN A 37 -13.53 -0.26 4.72
C ASN A 37 -13.06 -1.42 3.83
N TYR A 38 -12.04 -2.14 4.27
CA TYR A 38 -11.59 -3.38 3.66
C TYR A 38 -12.03 -4.56 4.52
N TYR A 39 -12.37 -5.68 3.89
CA TYR A 39 -12.43 -6.97 4.57
C TYR A 39 -11.18 -7.78 4.21
N THR A 40 -10.75 -8.60 5.15
CA THR A 40 -9.55 -9.40 5.03
C THR A 40 -9.91 -10.84 4.70
N ILE A 41 -9.28 -11.38 3.66
CA ILE A 41 -9.29 -12.81 3.34
C ILE A 41 -7.87 -13.35 3.38
N TYR A 42 -7.73 -14.65 3.60
CA TYR A 42 -6.43 -15.33 3.63
C TYR A 42 -6.36 -16.33 2.48
N ALA A 43 -5.30 -16.25 1.70
CA ALA A 43 -5.02 -17.18 0.61
C ALA A 43 -3.69 -17.89 0.86
N ASP A 44 -3.69 -19.22 0.73
CA ASP A 44 -2.50 -20.04 0.90
C ASP A 44 -1.95 -20.44 -0.49
N PHE A 45 -0.69 -20.11 -0.74
CA PHE A 45 0.01 -20.41 -1.99
C PHE A 45 1.18 -21.37 -1.76
N GLN A 46 1.44 -22.24 -2.73
CA GLN A 46 2.64 -23.08 -2.72
C GLN A 46 3.93 -22.25 -2.90
N SER A 47 3.86 -21.19 -3.71
CA SER A 47 4.97 -20.26 -3.94
C SER A 47 4.43 -18.87 -4.24
N ILE A 48 5.09 -17.87 -3.67
CA ILE A 48 4.79 -16.44 -3.86
C ILE A 48 6.00 -15.69 -4.42
N ALA A 49 6.87 -16.38 -5.15
CA ALA A 49 8.15 -15.83 -5.61
C ALA A 49 7.96 -14.49 -6.34
N GLY A 50 8.55 -13.42 -5.78
CA GLY A 50 8.49 -12.06 -6.31
C GLY A 50 7.29 -11.22 -5.85
N LEU A 51 6.33 -11.80 -5.12
CA LEU A 51 5.23 -11.05 -4.50
C LEU A 51 5.74 -10.31 -3.26
N ARG A 52 5.34 -9.05 -3.12
CA ARG A 52 5.69 -8.20 -1.98
C ARG A 52 4.45 -7.86 -1.17
N GLU A 53 4.64 -7.49 0.09
CA GLU A 53 3.59 -6.84 0.87
C GLU A 53 3.18 -5.52 0.20
N ASN A 54 1.92 -5.12 0.37
CA ASN A 54 1.32 -3.97 -0.32
C ASN A 54 1.32 -4.06 -1.87
N ALA A 55 1.39 -5.26 -2.42
CA ALA A 55 1.15 -5.50 -3.84
C ALA A 55 -0.34 -5.28 -4.17
N GLU A 56 -0.60 -4.87 -5.41
CA GLU A 56 -1.96 -4.61 -5.90
C GLU A 56 -2.77 -5.91 -6.05
N VAL A 57 -4.05 -5.85 -5.68
CA VAL A 57 -5.03 -6.90 -5.94
C VAL A 57 -6.02 -6.40 -6.97
N GLU A 58 -6.20 -7.16 -8.06
CA GLU A 58 -6.92 -6.72 -9.24
C GLU A 58 -8.04 -7.69 -9.62
N ILE A 59 -9.16 -7.13 -10.10
CA ILE A 59 -10.20 -7.88 -10.82
C ILE A 59 -10.30 -7.29 -12.21
N ALA A 60 -10.14 -8.11 -13.24
CA ALA A 60 -10.18 -7.68 -14.65
C ALA A 60 -9.26 -6.46 -14.94
N GLY A 61 -8.12 -6.36 -14.25
CA GLY A 61 -7.15 -5.28 -14.38
C GLY A 61 -7.47 -4.00 -13.58
N VAL A 62 -8.52 -4.00 -12.76
CA VAL A 62 -8.90 -2.88 -11.88
C VAL A 62 -8.43 -3.16 -10.46
N ASN A 63 -7.70 -2.21 -9.86
CA ASN A 63 -7.29 -2.26 -8.45
C ASN A 63 -8.53 -2.31 -7.52
N VAL A 64 -8.65 -3.38 -6.74
CA VAL A 64 -9.73 -3.58 -5.77
C VAL A 64 -9.23 -3.71 -4.33
N GLY A 65 -7.91 -3.69 -4.11
CA GLY A 65 -7.32 -3.99 -2.81
C GLY A 65 -5.80 -4.07 -2.83
N SER A 66 -5.25 -4.53 -1.70
CA SER A 66 -3.81 -4.75 -1.56
C SER A 66 -3.49 -6.00 -0.74
N THR A 67 -2.29 -6.53 -0.93
CA THR A 67 -1.75 -7.58 -0.07
C THR A 67 -1.33 -6.97 1.27
N GLY A 68 -1.75 -7.60 2.36
CA GLY A 68 -1.29 -7.30 3.70
C GLY A 68 -0.05 -8.11 4.04
N LYS A 69 -0.06 -8.67 5.25
CA LYS A 69 1.05 -9.45 5.79
C LYS A 69 1.20 -10.79 5.08
N ILE A 70 2.45 -11.18 4.82
CA ILE A 70 2.80 -12.48 4.28
C ILE A 70 3.43 -13.34 5.38
N THR A 71 2.93 -14.55 5.58
CA THR A 71 3.41 -15.46 6.63
C THR A 71 3.58 -16.88 6.10
N LEU A 72 4.49 -17.66 6.67
CA LEU A 72 4.63 -19.07 6.35
C LEU A 72 3.73 -19.89 7.29
N HIS A 73 2.78 -20.65 6.73
CA HIS A 73 1.88 -21.52 7.48
C HIS A 73 1.88 -22.92 6.88
N LYS A 74 2.27 -23.93 7.68
CA LYS A 74 2.29 -25.35 7.26
C LYS A 74 2.99 -25.58 5.91
N ASN A 75 4.14 -24.94 5.70
CA ASN A 75 4.93 -25.01 4.46
C ASN A 75 4.28 -24.38 3.22
N MET A 76 3.22 -23.58 3.40
CA MET A 76 2.61 -22.74 2.37
C MET A 76 2.74 -21.27 2.76
N ALA A 77 2.82 -20.40 1.77
CA ALA A 77 2.80 -18.96 1.98
C ALA A 77 1.36 -18.48 2.13
N ARG A 78 0.99 -18.08 3.35
CA ARG A 78 -0.28 -17.44 3.66
C ARG A 78 -0.17 -15.94 3.41
N VAL A 79 -0.95 -15.45 2.48
CA VAL A 79 -1.04 -14.02 2.11
C VAL A 79 -2.35 -13.47 2.64
N GLU A 80 -2.26 -12.41 3.43
CA GLU A 80 -3.42 -11.58 3.79
C GLU A 80 -3.80 -10.71 2.58
N LEU A 81 -5.07 -10.72 2.18
CA LEU A 81 -5.59 -9.86 1.11
C LEU A 81 -6.64 -8.93 1.71
N ARG A 82 -6.49 -7.63 1.47
CA ARG A 82 -7.42 -6.59 1.92
C ARG A 82 -8.23 -6.13 0.73
N ILE A 83 -9.50 -6.49 0.69
CA ILE A 83 -10.41 -6.22 -0.44
C ILE A 83 -11.42 -5.17 -0.03
N ASN A 84 -11.69 -4.21 -0.91
CA ASN A 84 -12.63 -3.14 -0.64
C ASN A 84 -14.04 -3.72 -0.39
N ASN A 85 -14.71 -3.30 0.69
CA ASN A 85 -16.02 -3.79 1.09
C ASN A 85 -17.15 -3.51 0.07
N ASN A 86 -16.90 -2.64 -0.91
CA ASN A 86 -17.82 -2.42 -2.04
C ASN A 86 -17.80 -3.58 -3.05
N ILE A 87 -16.80 -4.46 -2.99
CA ILE A 87 -16.62 -5.59 -3.90
C ILE A 87 -16.94 -6.89 -3.17
N LYS A 88 -17.95 -7.61 -3.67
CA LYS A 88 -18.28 -8.96 -3.19
C LYS A 88 -17.59 -9.98 -4.09
N LEU A 89 -16.73 -10.80 -3.49
CA LEU A 89 -16.16 -11.96 -4.16
C LEU A 89 -17.13 -13.13 -4.09
N SER A 90 -17.16 -13.93 -5.14
CA SER A 90 -17.92 -15.18 -5.18
C SER A 90 -17.09 -16.33 -4.62
N ASP A 91 -17.74 -17.39 -4.15
CA ASP A 91 -17.05 -18.57 -3.60
C ASP A 91 -16.19 -19.32 -4.63
N ASP A 92 -16.45 -19.11 -5.92
CA ASP A 92 -15.70 -19.69 -7.05
C ASP A 92 -14.58 -18.79 -7.58
N THR A 93 -14.31 -17.64 -6.95
CA THR A 93 -13.20 -16.75 -7.35
C THR A 93 -11.86 -17.47 -7.23
N ILE A 94 -11.10 -17.45 -8.33
CA ILE A 94 -9.75 -18.01 -8.40
C ILE A 94 -8.74 -16.90 -8.16
N ILE A 95 -7.85 -17.14 -7.20
CA ILE A 95 -6.77 -16.20 -6.86
C ILE A 95 -5.48 -16.68 -7.50
N SER A 96 -4.89 -15.84 -8.34
CA SER A 96 -3.65 -16.15 -9.05
C SER A 96 -2.62 -15.02 -8.92
N ILE A 97 -1.33 -15.36 -9.02
CA ILE A 97 -0.25 -14.36 -9.05
C ILE A 97 0.09 -14.10 -10.51
N LYS A 98 -0.22 -12.90 -11.00
CA LYS A 98 0.14 -12.46 -12.34
C LYS A 98 1.35 -11.55 -12.32
N THR A 99 2.00 -11.45 -13.47
CA THR A 99 3.12 -10.55 -13.69
C THR A 99 2.62 -9.35 -14.47
N ARG A 100 2.76 -8.15 -13.91
CA ARG A 100 2.39 -6.88 -14.53
C ARG A 100 3.60 -6.34 -15.30
N GLY A 101 3.37 -6.06 -16.59
CA GLY A 101 4.37 -5.47 -17.47
C GLY A 101 5.56 -6.40 -17.77
N LEU A 102 6.60 -5.80 -18.37
CA LEU A 102 7.79 -6.52 -18.84
C LEU A 102 8.88 -6.68 -17.76
N ILE A 103 8.88 -5.80 -16.75
CA ILE A 103 9.93 -5.76 -15.71
C ILE A 103 9.70 -6.82 -14.61
N GLY A 104 8.48 -7.38 -14.52
CA GLY A 104 8.24 -8.53 -13.66
C GLY A 104 7.52 -8.26 -12.35
N ASP A 105 6.87 -7.10 -12.18
CA ASP A 105 6.13 -6.81 -10.94
C ASP A 105 5.01 -7.83 -10.73
N LYS A 106 4.88 -8.35 -9.51
CA LYS A 106 3.86 -9.36 -9.19
C LYS A 106 2.64 -8.70 -8.59
N VAL A 107 1.48 -9.06 -9.10
CA VAL A 107 0.16 -8.61 -8.64
C VAL A 107 -0.73 -9.82 -8.39
N ILE A 108 -1.71 -9.67 -7.50
CA ILE A 108 -2.75 -10.67 -7.31
C ILE A 108 -3.88 -10.38 -8.28
N ASP A 109 -4.27 -11.39 -9.03
CA ASP A 109 -5.41 -11.35 -9.94
C ASP A 109 -6.51 -12.26 -9.42
N LEU A 110 -7.71 -11.71 -9.34
CA LEU A 110 -8.95 -12.34 -8.96
C LEU A 110 -9.79 -12.49 -10.22
N SER A 111 -10.08 -13.73 -10.60
CA SER A 111 -10.85 -14.11 -11.80
C SER A 111 -12.00 -15.04 -11.45
#